data_AF-A0AAW9J3D9-F1
#
_entry.id   AF-A0AAW9J3D9-F1
#
_cell.length_a   1.000
_cell.length_b   1.000
_cell.length_c   1.000
_cell.angle_alpha   90.00
_cell.angle_beta   90.00
_cell.angle_gamma   90.00
#
_symmetry.space_group_name_H-M   'P 1'
#
loop_
_entity.id
_entity.type
_entity.pdbx_description
1 polymer ?
#
loop_
_entity_poly.entity_id
_entity_poly.type
_entity_poly.pdbx_seq_one_letter_code
_entity_poly.pdbx_strand_id
1 'polypeptide(L)'
;ILYVPLDDRPVNLMIVKQLANLAELEIKTPIKEDLGCFLKEGNVNSIKKWINTEKCDSLIISLDMLLYGGLIASRTDKRSVEEAMDILKFLKAYKKENRDTKIYAFSNIMRLSISVSSNESQIWWDKINKYNELRYRV
;
A
#
# COMPACT_ATOMS: atom_id res chain seq x y z
N ILE A 1 13.72 -10.62 6.43
CA ILE A 1 12.95 -9.79 5.46
C ILE A 1 12.00 -8.87 6.23
N LEU A 2 11.98 -7.57 5.92
CA LEU A 2 10.87 -6.69 6.33
C LEU A 2 9.84 -6.65 5.22
N TYR A 3 8.57 -6.80 5.58
CA TYR A 3 7.47 -6.77 4.64
C TYR A 3 6.39 -5.80 5.10
N VAL A 4 6.14 -4.78 4.27
CA VAL A 4 5.04 -3.85 4.42
C VAL A 4 3.95 -4.25 3.42
N PRO A 5 2.84 -4.84 3.88
CA PRO A 5 1.77 -5.29 3.00
C PRO A 5 0.99 -4.11 2.42
N LEU A 6 0.15 -4.40 1.43
CA LEU A 6 -0.79 -3.44 0.85
C LEU A 6 -1.81 -2.90 1.87
N ASP A 7 -2.34 -3.78 2.72
CA ASP A 7 -3.27 -3.48 3.82
C ASP A 7 -3.38 -4.70 4.74
N ASP A 8 -4.29 -4.63 5.72
CA ASP A 8 -4.48 -5.67 6.75
C ASP A 8 -5.23 -6.92 6.28
N ARG A 9 -5.68 -6.97 5.02
CA ARG A 9 -6.47 -8.11 4.51
C ARG A 9 -5.66 -9.41 4.59
N PRO A 10 -6.30 -10.55 4.91
CA PRO A 10 -5.58 -11.81 5.12
C PRO A 10 -4.70 -12.23 3.94
N VAL A 11 -5.12 -11.96 2.70
CA VAL A 11 -4.34 -12.25 1.50
C VAL A 11 -3.04 -11.46 1.41
N ASN A 12 -3.01 -10.24 1.94
CA ASN A 12 -1.87 -9.36 1.91
C ASN A 12 -0.93 -9.58 3.08
N LEU A 13 -1.43 -10.02 4.24
CA LEU A 13 -0.65 -10.17 5.46
C LEU A 13 -0.47 -11.64 5.88
N MET A 14 -1.58 -12.31 6.21
CA MET A 14 -1.57 -13.65 6.78
C MET A 14 -1.00 -14.69 5.81
N ILE A 15 -1.48 -14.70 4.56
CA ILE A 15 -1.05 -15.67 3.55
C ILE A 15 0.43 -15.45 3.20
N VAL A 16 0.89 -14.20 3.11
CA VAL A 16 2.30 -13.90 2.84
C VAL A 16 3.20 -14.39 3.98
N LYS A 17 2.79 -14.23 5.24
CA LYS A 17 3.51 -14.79 6.40
C LYS A 17 3.55 -16.31 6.36
N GLN A 18 2.45 -16.96 5.98
CA GLN A 18 2.39 -18.42 5.82
C GLN A 18 3.32 -18.92 4.71
N LEU A 19 3.34 -18.23 3.56
CA LEU A 19 4.24 -18.56 2.45
C LEU A 19 5.72 -18.37 2.82
N ALA A 20 6.04 -17.28 3.53
CA ALA A 20 7.40 -17.06 4.02
C ALA A 20 7.83 -18.18 4.98
N ASN A 21 6.95 -18.59 5.89
CA ASN A 21 7.22 -19.69 6.81
C ASN A 21 7.43 -21.02 6.08
N LEU A 22 6.64 -21.33 5.05
CA LEU A 22 6.82 -22.52 4.21
C LEU A 22 8.14 -22.50 3.43
N ALA A 23 8.61 -21.31 3.06
CA ALA A 23 9.89 -21.12 2.40
C ALA A 23 11.08 -20.99 3.37
N GLU A 24 10.86 -21.22 4.68
CA GLU A 24 11.87 -21.06 5.74
C GLU A 24 12.52 -19.65 5.77
N LEU A 25 11.75 -18.63 5.37
CA LEU A 25 12.18 -17.23 5.37
C LEU A 25 11.72 -16.52 6.63
N GLU A 26 12.65 -15.85 7.33
CA GLU A 26 12.29 -14.96 8.43
C GLU A 26 11.68 -13.66 7.88
N ILE A 27 10.41 -13.42 8.21
CA ILE A 27 9.67 -12.22 7.82
C ILE A 27 9.13 -11.48 9.05
N LYS A 28 9.32 -10.17 9.06
CA LYS A 28 8.70 -9.25 10.03
C LYS A 28 7.79 -8.28 9.30
N THR A 29 6.69 -7.91 9.93
CA THR A 29 5.70 -6.97 9.41
C THR A 29 5.43 -5.89 10.46
N PRO A 30 4.94 -4.70 10.06
CA PRO A 30 4.40 -3.75 11.02
C PRO A 30 3.28 -4.41 11.85
N ILE A 31 3.01 -3.84 13.03
CA ILE A 31 1.83 -4.25 13.81
C ILE A 31 0.56 -3.96 13.01
N LYS A 32 -0.46 -4.80 13.18
CA LYS A 32 -1.66 -4.75 12.34
C LYS A 32 -2.39 -3.41 12.46
N GLU A 33 -2.33 -2.79 13.64
CA GLU A 33 -3.00 -1.54 13.99
C GLU A 33 -2.47 -0.33 13.21
N ASP A 34 -1.22 -0.42 12.72
CA ASP A 34 -0.60 0.59 11.86
C ASP A 34 -0.91 0.38 10.38
N LEU A 35 -1.47 -0.77 10.00
CA LEU A 35 -1.86 -1.05 8.61
C LEU A 35 -3.23 -0.43 8.32
N GLY A 36 -3.43 -0.03 7.07
CA GLY A 36 -4.75 0.35 6.57
C GLY A 36 -5.76 -0.79 6.73
N CYS A 37 -6.96 -0.43 7.17
CA CYS A 37 -8.07 -1.34 7.41
C CYS A 37 -9.35 -0.74 6.82
N PHE A 38 -9.78 -1.28 5.67
CA PHE A 38 -10.93 -0.78 4.92
C PHE A 38 -10.85 0.74 4.65
N LEU A 39 -11.77 1.54 5.19
CA LEU A 39 -11.78 3.01 5.04
C LEU A 39 -10.80 3.73 5.98
N LYS A 40 -10.23 3.02 6.96
CA LYS A 40 -9.22 3.58 7.87
C LYS A 40 -7.85 3.48 7.21
N GLU A 41 -7.21 4.62 7.04
CA GLU A 41 -5.82 4.70 6.57
C GLU A 41 -4.83 4.15 7.60
N GLY A 42 -3.76 3.54 7.10
CA GLY A 42 -2.63 3.08 7.88
C GLY A 42 -1.76 4.24 8.35
N ASN A 43 -1.03 4.02 9.45
CA ASN A 43 -0.14 5.00 10.04
C ASN A 43 1.22 4.97 9.34
N VAL A 44 1.34 5.75 8.27
CA VAL A 44 2.57 5.90 7.48
C VAL A 44 3.78 6.29 8.35
N ASN A 45 3.59 7.14 9.36
CA ASN A 45 4.69 7.58 10.22
C ASN A 45 5.19 6.46 11.14
N SER A 46 4.27 5.67 11.73
CA SER A 46 4.64 4.47 12.49
C SER A 46 5.39 3.46 11.62
N ILE A 47 4.92 3.21 10.39
CA ILE A 47 5.55 2.28 9.45
C ILE A 47 6.98 2.73 9.11
N LYS A 48 7.19 4.02 8.79
CA LYS A 48 8.55 4.57 8.54
C LYS A 48 9.45 4.39 9.76
N LYS A 49 8.93 4.67 10.96
CA LYS A 49 9.69 4.50 12.21
C LYS A 49 10.07 3.05 12.42
N TRP A 50 9.14 2.12 12.24
CA TRP A 50 9.36 0.68 12.35
C TRP A 50 10.42 0.17 11.36
N ILE A 51 10.37 0.61 10.10
CA ILE A 51 11.39 0.29 9.08
C ILE A 51 12.79 0.74 9.53
N ASN A 52 12.90 1.93 10.14
CA ASN A 52 14.18 2.46 10.60
C ASN A 52 14.73 1.77 11.86
N THR A 53 13.86 1.16 12.69
CA THR A 53 14.28 0.47 13.91
C THR A 53 14.72 -0.98 13.66
N GLU A 54 14.20 -1.60 12.60
CA GLU A 54 14.48 -3.00 12.28
C GLU A 54 15.62 -3.15 11.27
N LYS A 55 16.43 -4.19 11.43
CA LYS A 55 17.47 -4.57 10.44
C LYS A 55 16.95 -5.65 9.51
N CYS A 56 17.35 -5.58 8.24
CA CYS A 56 17.05 -6.64 7.27
C CYS A 56 17.96 -6.66 6.05
N ASP A 57 18.06 -7.85 5.45
CA ASP A 57 18.72 -8.05 4.15
C ASP A 57 17.84 -7.60 2.98
N SER A 58 16.53 -7.60 3.16
CA SER A 58 15.56 -7.23 2.14
C SER A 58 14.31 -6.59 2.73
N LEU A 59 13.89 -5.50 2.10
CA LEU A 59 12.65 -4.78 2.34
C LEU A 59 11.70 -4.98 1.15
N ILE A 60 10.56 -5.61 1.38
CA ILE A 60 9.48 -5.74 0.41
C ILE A 60 8.36 -4.77 0.85
N ILE A 61 7.98 -3.83 0.00
CA ILE A 61 7.10 -2.73 0.41
C ILE A 61 6.05 -2.36 -0.64
N SER A 62 4.80 -2.30 -0.19
CA SER A 62 3.73 -1.64 -0.94
C SER A 62 3.92 -0.13 -0.92
N LEU A 63 4.05 0.48 -2.09
CA LEU A 63 4.05 1.93 -2.23
C LEU A 63 2.68 2.53 -1.90
N ASP A 64 1.58 1.84 -2.19
CA ASP A 64 0.24 2.28 -1.78
C ASP A 64 0.13 2.41 -0.24
N MET A 65 0.68 1.44 0.50
CA MET A 65 0.72 1.51 1.96
C MET A 65 1.64 2.62 2.45
N LEU A 66 2.88 2.67 1.94
CA LEU A 66 3.85 3.68 2.38
C LEU A 66 3.37 5.10 2.08
N LEU A 67 2.86 5.34 0.87
CA LEU A 67 2.57 6.68 0.38
C LEU A 67 1.19 7.16 0.78
N TYR A 68 0.21 6.28 1.01
CA TYR A 68 -1.18 6.66 1.25
C TYR A 68 -1.83 5.96 2.45
N GLY A 69 -1.21 4.93 3.03
CA GLY A 69 -1.79 4.18 4.14
C GLY A 69 -2.72 3.03 3.70
N GLY A 70 -2.62 2.59 2.44
CA GLY A 70 -3.21 1.33 1.97
C GLY A 70 -4.05 1.47 0.71
N LEU A 71 -4.63 0.35 0.22
CA LEU A 71 -5.27 0.31 -1.10
C LEU A 71 -6.41 1.30 -1.28
N ILE A 72 -7.32 1.42 -0.31
CA ILE A 72 -8.48 2.31 -0.46
C ILE A 72 -8.04 3.76 -0.29
N ALA A 73 -7.14 4.02 0.67
CA ALA A 73 -6.61 5.35 0.91
C ALA A 73 -5.83 5.91 -0.30
N SER A 74 -5.11 5.06 -1.05
CA SER A 74 -4.40 5.46 -2.27
C SER A 74 -5.30 5.88 -3.43
N ARG A 75 -6.62 5.69 -3.29
CA ARG A 75 -7.63 6.03 -4.31
C ARG A 75 -8.42 7.29 -3.95
N THR A 76 -7.94 8.05 -2.97
CA THR A 76 -8.55 9.30 -2.52
C THR A 76 -7.62 10.47 -2.82
N ASP A 77 -8.18 11.67 -2.85
CA ASP A 77 -7.48 12.94 -3.06
C ASP A 77 -6.96 13.56 -1.75
N LYS A 78 -7.01 12.82 -0.65
CA LYS A 78 -6.60 13.30 0.69
C LYS A 78 -5.13 13.68 0.80
N ARG A 79 -4.27 13.19 -0.10
CA ARG A 79 -2.83 13.44 -0.08
C ARG A 79 -2.37 13.90 -1.46
N SER A 80 -1.68 15.04 -1.48
CA SER A 80 -1.12 15.64 -2.68
C SER A 80 0.06 14.82 -3.23
N VAL A 81 0.41 15.08 -4.50
CA VAL A 81 1.59 14.48 -5.13
C VAL A 81 2.86 14.93 -4.41
N GLU A 82 2.91 16.19 -3.98
CA GLU A 82 4.03 16.79 -3.26
C GLU A 82 4.27 16.06 -1.92
N GLU A 83 3.22 15.85 -1.14
CA GLU A 83 3.29 15.08 0.12
C GLU A 83 3.71 13.63 -0.11
N ALA A 84 3.18 12.97 -1.15
CA ALA A 84 3.57 11.61 -1.50
C ALA A 84 5.05 11.54 -1.92
N MET A 85 5.53 12.51 -2.70
CA MET A 85 6.93 12.60 -3.11
C MET A 85 7.86 12.87 -1.94
N ASP A 86 7.43 13.68 -0.96
CA ASP A 86 8.17 13.89 0.28
C ASP A 86 8.26 12.63 1.12
N ILE A 87 7.19 11.83 1.20
CA ILE A 87 7.24 10.51 1.82
C ILE A 87 8.17 9.59 1.03
N LEU A 88 8.19 9.64 -0.30
CA LEU A 88 9.08 8.79 -1.10
C LEU A 88 10.58 9.09 -0.86
N LYS A 89 10.93 10.33 -0.51
CA LYS A 89 12.31 10.70 -0.11
C LYS A 89 12.80 9.88 1.08
N PHE A 90 11.91 9.39 1.95
CA PHE A 90 12.26 8.47 3.04
C PHE A 90 12.92 7.19 2.51
N LEU A 91 12.35 6.53 1.49
CA LEU A 91 12.93 5.30 0.93
C LEU A 91 14.32 5.56 0.32
N LYS A 92 14.50 6.72 -0.31
CA LYS A 92 15.79 7.14 -0.86
C LYS A 92 16.84 7.33 0.24
N ALA A 93 16.47 7.97 1.35
CA ALA A 93 17.33 8.13 2.52
C ALA A 93 17.66 6.78 3.16
N TYR A 94 16.64 5.94 3.40
CA TYR A 94 16.80 4.60 3.95
C TYR A 94 17.78 3.75 3.14
N LYS A 95 17.67 3.73 1.81
CA LYS A 95 18.60 3.00 0.94
C LYS A 95 20.03 3.53 0.98
N LYS A 96 20.21 4.85 1.17
CA LYS A 96 21.53 5.46 1.28
C LYS A 96 22.26 5.02 2.56
N GLU A 97 21.51 4.89 3.66
CA GLU A 97 22.00 4.44 4.97
C GLU A 97 22.17 2.91 5.02
N ASN A 98 21.30 2.17 4.35
CA ASN A 98 21.29 0.71 4.32
C ASN A 98 21.64 0.18 2.93
N ARG A 99 22.90 0.40 2.52
CA ARG A 99 23.35 0.14 1.13
C ARG A 99 23.19 -1.31 0.69
N ASP A 100 23.35 -2.25 1.61
CA ASP A 100 23.29 -3.69 1.30
C ASP A 100 21.86 -4.23 1.27
N THR A 101 20.90 -3.55 1.92
CA THR A 101 19.50 -3.98 1.93
C THR A 101 18.88 -3.90 0.54
N LYS A 102 18.36 -5.00 0.02
CA LYS A 102 17.62 -5.02 -1.26
C LYS A 102 16.21 -4.46 -1.04
N ILE A 103 15.74 -3.59 -1.93
CA ILE A 103 14.38 -3.02 -1.83
C ILE A 103 13.56 -3.48 -3.02
N TYR A 104 12.45 -4.16 -2.73
CA TYR A 104 11.45 -4.58 -3.70
C TYR A 104 10.18 -3.77 -3.44
N ALA A 105 9.92 -2.78 -4.28
CA ALA A 105 8.74 -1.94 -4.18
C ALA A 105 7.69 -2.39 -5.20
N PHE A 106 6.42 -2.41 -4.80
CA PHE A 106 5.30 -2.69 -5.69
C PHE A 106 4.15 -1.72 -5.46
N SER A 107 3.34 -1.51 -6.48
CA SER A 107 2.12 -0.70 -6.43
C SER A 107 1.03 -1.39 -7.23
N ASN A 108 -0.23 -1.10 -6.91
CA ASN A 108 -1.34 -1.57 -7.71
C ASN A 108 -1.66 -0.66 -8.89
N ILE A 109 -1.99 -1.26 -10.02
CA ILE A 109 -2.64 -0.56 -11.12
C ILE A 109 -4.11 -0.38 -10.74
N MET A 110 -4.60 0.86 -10.77
CA MET A 110 -5.99 1.15 -10.48
C MET A 110 -6.89 0.66 -11.62
N ARG A 111 -8.05 0.09 -11.26
CA ARG A 111 -9.11 -0.20 -12.23
C ARG A 111 -9.70 1.12 -12.74
N LEU A 112 -10.25 1.12 -13.96
CA LEU A 112 -10.89 2.30 -14.57
C LEU A 112 -12.16 2.77 -13.84
N SER A 113 -12.76 1.90 -13.02
CA SER A 113 -14.00 2.18 -12.30
C SER A 113 -13.72 2.70 -10.89
N ILE A 114 -14.51 3.68 -10.42
CA ILE A 114 -14.30 4.32 -9.13
C ILE A 114 -14.67 3.39 -7.95
N SER A 115 -14.28 3.78 -6.74
CA SER A 115 -14.74 3.12 -5.52
C SER A 115 -16.09 3.72 -5.11
N VAL A 116 -17.02 2.86 -4.67
CA VAL A 116 -18.27 3.30 -4.05
C VAL A 116 -18.08 3.32 -2.54
N SER A 117 -18.22 4.49 -1.93
CA SER A 117 -18.10 4.72 -0.49
C SER A 117 -19.25 5.53 0.10
N SER A 118 -20.16 6.02 -0.74
CA SER A 118 -21.34 6.82 -0.38
C SER A 118 -22.42 6.70 -1.47
N ASN A 119 -23.65 7.11 -1.15
CA ASN A 119 -24.74 7.17 -2.13
C ASN A 119 -24.40 8.08 -3.32
N GLU A 120 -23.67 9.16 -3.10
CA GLU A 120 -23.23 10.05 -4.17
C GLU A 120 -22.20 9.37 -5.09
N SER A 121 -21.20 8.69 -4.52
CA SER A 121 -20.20 7.96 -5.30
C SER A 121 -20.82 6.82 -6.12
N GLN A 122 -21.93 6.22 -5.65
CA GLN A 122 -22.69 5.22 -6.40
C GLN A 122 -23.26 5.82 -7.70
N ILE A 123 -23.85 7.02 -7.64
CA ILE A 123 -24.39 7.71 -8.82
C ILE A 123 -23.29 7.94 -9.86
N TRP A 124 -22.11 8.38 -9.43
CA TRP A 124 -20.98 8.59 -10.33
C TRP A 124 -20.42 7.28 -10.89
N TRP A 125 -20.38 6.25 -10.07
CA TRP A 125 -19.94 4.92 -10.49
C TRP A 125 -20.85 4.36 -11.59
N ASP A 126 -22.17 4.48 -11.42
CA ASP A 126 -23.16 4.07 -12.42
C ASP A 126 -23.00 4.83 -13.74
N LYS A 127 -22.84 6.16 -13.66
CA LYS A 127 -22.64 7.01 -14.85
C LYS A 127 -21.35 6.68 -15.60
N ILE A 128 -20.24 6.49 -14.90
CA ILE A 128 -18.94 6.15 -15.51
C ILE A 128 -19.01 4.79 -16.18
N ASN A 129 -19.57 3.79 -15.50
CA ASN A 129 -19.74 2.46 -16.09
C ASN A 129 -20.65 2.52 -17.32
N LYS A 130 -21.77 3.24 -17.24
CA LYS A 130 -22.67 3.39 -18.38
C LYS A 130 -22.02 4.09 -19.56
N TYR A 131 -21.24 5.14 -19.31
CA TYR A 131 -20.45 5.79 -20.35
C TYR A 131 -19.47 4.81 -21.01
N ASN A 132 -18.78 3.99 -20.22
CA ASN A 132 -17.81 3.01 -20.73
C ASN A 132 -18.47 1.95 -21.62
N GLU A 133 -19.63 1.40 -21.20
CA GLU A 133 -20.44 0.48 -22.01
C GLU A 133 -20.78 1.10 -23.37
N LEU A 134 -21.30 2.34 -23.36
CA LEU A 134 -21.76 3.02 -24.58
C LEU A 134 -20.61 3.44 -25.50
N ARG A 135 -19.50 3.93 -24.93
CA ARG A 135 -18.36 4.48 -25.70
C ARG A 135 -17.49 3.39 -26.29
N TYR A 136 -17.22 2.34 -25.52
CA TYR A 136 -16.25 1.31 -25.88
C TYR A 136 -16.89 -0.02 -26.28
N ARG A 137 -18.23 -0.14 -26.18
CA ARG A 137 -19.01 -1.36 -26.51
C ARG A 137 -18.53 -2.60 -25.74
N VAL A 138 -18.14 -2.41 -24.49
CA VAL A 138 -17.79 -3.47 -23.53
C VAL A 138 -18.98 -3.78 -22.64
#